data_AF-A0A536A7G8-F1
#
_entry.id   AF-A0A536A7G8-F1
#
_cell.length_a   1.000
_cell.length_b   1.000
_cell.length_c   1.000
_cell.angle_alpha   90.00
_cell.angle_beta   90.00
_cell.angle_gamma   90.00
#
_symmetry.space_group_name_H-M   'P 1'
#
loop_
_entity.id
_entity.type
_entity.pdbx_description
1 polymer ?
#
loop_
_entity_poly.entity_id
_entity_poly.type
_entity_poly.pdbx_seq_one_letter_code
_entity_poly.pdbx_strand_id
1 'polypeptide(L)'
;MQPIGDGNFLLVTPGIYEAMRDKRNGDVWNSEGRLIGKILLGDGINNVQTSVRSEVWVGYHDEGVYGAGEPGLACFDAAGKRVLSFADSVADDDRVPVIDDCYALNVAADDDVWVYYFKAFPLVRIVDKRLGAIWPDTPGVGAHAFAVGERTVLFAGDYGAPSSLTRYFPGSGRSEMGHASADGHQLDFTRAIGRADRLYLVANSAIWLVQAD
;
A
#
# COMPACT_ATOMS: atom_id res chain seq x y z
N MET A 1 7.41 -8.71 -3.59
CA MET A 1 8.70 -8.31 -4.20
C MET A 1 8.62 -6.83 -4.52
N GLN A 2 9.66 -6.06 -4.20
CA GLN A 2 9.76 -4.63 -4.48
C GLN A 2 11.16 -4.31 -5.02
N PRO A 3 11.33 -3.37 -5.97
CA PRO A 3 12.66 -2.90 -6.34
C PRO A 3 13.29 -2.14 -5.17
N ILE A 4 14.60 -2.26 -4.94
CA ILE A 4 15.30 -1.49 -3.91
C ILE A 4 16.73 -1.20 -4.34
N GLY A 5 17.17 0.05 -4.21
CA GLY A 5 18.44 0.50 -4.77
C GLY A 5 18.58 0.23 -6.27
N ASP A 6 19.81 0.28 -6.75
CA ASP A 6 20.11 0.04 -8.15
C ASP A 6 20.17 -1.46 -8.45
N GLY A 7 19.09 -2.00 -9.03
CA GLY A 7 19.04 -3.37 -9.55
C GLY A 7 18.86 -4.47 -8.50
N ASN A 8 18.54 -4.13 -7.24
CA ASN A 8 18.25 -5.12 -6.21
C ASN A 8 16.73 -5.25 -5.96
N PHE A 9 16.35 -6.34 -5.31
CA PHE A 9 14.98 -6.71 -5.03
C PHE A 9 14.81 -7.04 -3.55
N LEU A 10 13.76 -6.49 -2.95
CA LEU A 10 13.29 -6.85 -1.62
C LEU A 10 12.20 -7.91 -1.73
N LEU A 11 12.44 -9.08 -1.14
CA LEU A 11 11.45 -10.13 -0.92
C LEU A 11 11.00 -10.08 0.53
N VAL A 12 9.69 -10.03 0.77
CA VAL A 12 9.13 -9.90 2.11
C VAL A 12 8.23 -11.08 2.42
N THR A 13 8.45 -11.69 3.57
CA THR A 13 7.55 -12.66 4.20
C THR A 13 6.61 -11.89 5.14
N PRO A 14 5.27 -12.05 5.01
CA PRO A 14 4.32 -11.25 5.78
C PRO A 14 4.48 -11.35 7.30
N GLY A 15 4.80 -12.55 7.81
CA GLY A 15 4.85 -12.81 9.24
C GLY A 15 6.23 -13.19 9.77
N ILE A 16 6.40 -13.09 11.10
CA ILE A 16 7.58 -13.55 11.82
C ILE A 16 7.28 -14.88 12.53
N TYR A 17 7.91 -15.96 12.07
CA TYR A 17 7.70 -17.30 12.61
C TYR A 17 8.87 -17.74 13.48
N GLU A 18 8.61 -18.56 14.50
CA GLU A 18 9.64 -19.12 15.40
C GLU A 18 10.76 -19.88 14.66
N ALA A 19 10.44 -20.49 13.51
CA ALA A 19 11.42 -21.18 12.68
C ALA A 19 12.45 -20.23 12.02
N MET A 20 12.18 -18.92 11.98
CA MET A 20 13.10 -17.93 11.41
C MET A 20 14.21 -17.59 12.39
N ARG A 21 15.41 -18.12 12.11
CA ARG A 21 16.60 -18.01 12.98
C ARG A 21 16.98 -16.58 13.36
N ASP A 22 16.82 -15.62 12.45
CA ASP A 22 17.23 -14.24 12.66
C ASP A 22 16.07 -13.25 12.77
N LYS A 23 14.83 -13.78 12.78
CA LYS A 23 13.58 -13.01 12.88
C LYS A 23 13.47 -11.85 11.88
N ARG A 24 14.24 -11.84 10.78
CA ARG A 24 14.18 -10.82 9.73
C ARG A 24 13.42 -11.37 8.54
N ASN A 25 12.38 -10.64 8.14
CA ASN A 25 11.42 -11.07 7.14
C ASN A 25 11.54 -10.32 5.81
N GLY A 26 12.50 -9.40 5.66
CA GLY A 26 12.85 -8.76 4.40
C GLY A 26 14.22 -9.21 3.90
N ASP A 27 14.28 -9.92 2.78
CA ASP A 27 15.52 -10.36 2.14
C ASP A 27 15.85 -9.48 0.93
N VAL A 28 17.06 -8.92 0.89
CA VAL A 28 17.54 -8.09 -0.22
C VAL A 28 18.44 -8.93 -1.12
N TRP A 29 18.04 -9.07 -2.37
CA TRP A 29 18.72 -9.86 -3.40
C TRP A 29 19.22 -8.96 -4.52
N ASN A 30 20.44 -9.17 -5.01
CA ASN A 30 20.90 -8.48 -6.22
C ASN A 30 20.33 -9.12 -7.49
N SER A 31 20.56 -8.49 -8.64
CA SER A 31 20.14 -8.99 -9.95
C SER A 31 20.74 -10.34 -10.35
N GLU A 32 21.79 -10.80 -9.66
CA GLU A 32 22.43 -12.11 -9.88
C GLU A 32 21.80 -13.21 -9.03
N GLY A 33 20.78 -12.90 -8.22
CA GLY A 33 20.14 -13.86 -7.32
C GLY A 33 20.99 -14.17 -6.08
N ARG A 34 21.89 -13.25 -5.68
CA ARG A 34 22.64 -13.35 -4.42
C ARG A 34 21.94 -12.55 -3.32
N LEU A 35 21.74 -13.18 -2.16
CA LEU A 35 21.33 -12.49 -0.94
C LEU A 35 22.44 -11.56 -0.47
N ILE A 36 22.14 -10.26 -0.39
CA ILE A 36 23.09 -9.20 -0.01
C ILE A 36 22.69 -8.47 1.29
N GLY A 37 21.48 -8.67 1.80
CA GLY A 37 21.02 -8.03 3.02
C GLY A 37 19.77 -8.68 3.60
N LYS A 38 19.51 -8.41 4.88
CA LYS A 38 18.29 -8.80 5.58
C LYS A 38 17.82 -7.66 6.48
N ILE A 39 16.52 -7.39 6.47
CA ILE A 39 15.86 -6.30 7.17
C ILE A 39 14.71 -6.87 8.02
N LEU A 40 14.55 -6.36 9.24
CA LEU A 40 13.37 -6.60 10.07
C LEU A 40 12.31 -5.56 9.73
N LEU A 41 11.16 -6.00 9.22
CA LEU A 41 10.05 -5.12 8.82
C LEU A 41 8.83 -5.22 9.73
N GLY A 42 8.90 -6.03 10.80
CA GLY A 42 7.76 -6.25 11.70
C GLY A 42 6.90 -7.45 11.31
N ASP A 43 5.85 -7.71 12.07
CA ASP A 43 4.94 -8.86 11.89
C ASP A 43 3.55 -8.41 11.41
N GLY A 44 2.81 -9.30 10.76
CA GLY A 44 1.48 -9.00 10.24
C GLY A 44 1.46 -7.97 9.10
N ILE A 45 2.37 -8.12 8.13
CA ILE A 45 2.50 -7.21 6.98
C ILE A 45 1.41 -7.51 5.95
N ASN A 46 0.61 -6.50 5.59
CA ASN A 46 -0.39 -6.57 4.51
C ASN A 46 0.14 -6.00 3.19
N ASN A 47 0.89 -4.89 3.25
CA ASN A 47 1.40 -4.20 2.06
C ASN A 47 2.86 -3.79 2.24
N VAL A 48 3.64 -3.85 1.14
CA VAL A 48 5.00 -3.31 1.10
C VAL A 48 5.21 -2.61 -0.22
N GLN A 49 5.71 -1.38 -0.18
CA GLN A 49 6.17 -0.62 -1.34
C GLN A 49 7.50 0.07 -1.03
N THR A 50 8.31 0.29 -2.06
CA THR A 50 9.59 0.99 -1.93
C THR A 50 9.58 2.28 -2.73
N SER A 51 10.29 3.27 -2.21
CA SER A 51 10.56 4.54 -2.90
C SER A 51 11.82 4.46 -3.76
N VAL A 52 12.07 5.47 -4.60
CA VAL A 52 13.30 5.59 -5.40
C VAL A 52 14.51 5.77 -4.47
N ARG A 53 14.33 6.46 -3.34
CA ARG A 53 15.33 6.56 -2.25
C ARG A 53 15.56 5.27 -1.47
N SER A 54 14.98 4.14 -1.90
CA SER A 54 15.11 2.85 -1.22
C SER A 54 14.54 2.82 0.19
N GLU A 55 13.61 3.73 0.49
CA GLU A 55 12.81 3.64 1.70
C GLU A 55 11.75 2.55 1.52
N VAL A 56 11.49 1.79 2.58
CA VAL A 56 10.55 0.67 2.59
C VAL A 56 9.34 1.08 3.40
N TRP A 57 8.20 1.26 2.74
CA TRP A 57 6.92 1.54 3.37
C TRP A 57 6.16 0.25 3.58
N VAL A 58 5.69 0.03 4.81
CA VAL A 58 5.06 -1.21 5.25
C VAL A 58 3.73 -0.88 5.89
N GLY A 59 2.64 -1.44 5.35
CA GLY A 59 1.31 -1.43 5.94
C GLY A 59 1.04 -2.76 6.63
N TYR A 60 0.47 -2.72 7.83
CA TYR A 60 0.20 -3.89 8.67
C TYR A 60 -1.31 -4.16 8.77
N HIS A 61 -1.70 -5.43 8.83
CA HIS A 61 -3.08 -5.82 9.12
C HIS A 61 -3.34 -5.86 10.64
N ASP A 62 -4.58 -6.11 11.01
CA ASP A 62 -5.07 -6.11 12.39
C ASP A 62 -4.26 -7.01 13.34
N GLU A 63 -3.94 -8.24 12.96
CA GLU A 63 -3.11 -9.11 13.82
C GLU A 63 -1.69 -8.54 14.03
N GLY A 64 -1.13 -7.82 13.06
CA GLY A 64 0.15 -7.10 13.23
C GLY A 64 0.03 -5.93 14.20
N VAL A 65 -1.03 -5.12 14.05
CA VAL A 65 -1.31 -3.97 14.91
C VAL A 65 -1.61 -4.40 16.34
N TYR A 66 -2.55 -5.33 16.53
CA TYR A 66 -3.06 -5.73 17.83
C TYR A 66 -2.27 -6.86 18.48
N GLY A 67 -1.64 -7.73 17.70
CA GLY A 67 -0.84 -8.85 18.19
C GLY A 67 0.62 -8.48 18.43
N ALA A 68 1.26 -7.85 17.44
CA ALA A 68 2.69 -7.49 17.50
C ALA A 68 2.94 -6.03 17.92
N GLY A 69 1.91 -5.19 17.98
CA GLY A 69 2.04 -3.78 18.36
C GLY A 69 2.58 -2.90 17.24
N GLU A 70 2.40 -3.31 15.98
CA GLU A 70 2.86 -2.53 14.84
C GLU A 70 2.02 -1.26 14.61
N PRO A 71 2.59 -0.18 14.04
CA PRO A 71 1.93 1.13 13.99
C PRO A 71 0.86 1.26 12.88
N GLY A 72 0.46 0.16 12.25
CA GLY A 72 -0.44 0.14 11.08
C GLY A 72 0.21 0.62 9.77
N LEU A 73 1.03 1.68 9.82
CA LEU A 73 1.94 2.07 8.73
C LEU A 73 3.30 2.51 9.30
N ALA A 74 4.39 2.02 8.70
CA ALA A 74 5.76 2.41 9.02
C ALA A 74 6.60 2.65 7.76
N CYS A 75 7.66 3.45 7.91
CA CYS A 75 8.70 3.59 6.90
C CYS A 75 10.05 3.19 7.50
N PHE A 76 10.84 2.44 6.73
CA PHE A 76 12.20 2.05 7.06
C PHE A 76 13.17 2.65 6.03
N ASP A 77 14.37 3.01 6.46
CA ASP A 77 15.45 3.33 5.52
C ASP A 77 16.03 2.06 4.87
N ALA A 78 16.95 2.25 3.92
CA ALA A 78 17.59 1.13 3.20
C ALA A 78 18.39 0.18 4.12
N ALA A 79 18.77 0.63 5.32
CA ALA A 79 19.46 -0.19 6.32
C ALA A 79 18.48 -0.96 7.23
N GLY A 80 17.17 -0.73 7.09
CA GLY A 80 16.14 -1.37 7.90
C GLY A 80 15.85 -0.67 9.21
N LYS A 81 16.32 0.57 9.41
CA LYS A 81 15.95 1.35 10.59
C LYS A 81 14.61 2.03 10.33
N ARG A 82 13.67 1.88 11.26
CA ARG A 82 12.40 2.61 11.21
C ARG A 82 12.66 4.12 11.32
N VAL A 83 12.23 4.87 10.32
CA VAL A 83 12.36 6.34 10.22
C VAL A 83 11.03 7.07 10.37
N LEU A 84 9.91 6.34 10.38
CA LEU A 84 8.57 6.87 10.63
C LEU A 84 7.66 5.79 11.23
N SER A 85 6.77 6.21 12.12
CA SER A 85 5.53 5.52 12.44
C SER A 85 4.34 6.41 12.05
N PHE A 86 3.19 5.80 11.71
CA PHE A 86 1.99 6.55 11.36
C PHE A 86 1.57 7.53 12.46
N ALA A 87 1.58 7.07 13.72
CA ALA A 87 1.21 7.88 14.87
C ALA A 87 2.04 9.17 14.97
N ASP A 88 3.35 9.09 14.74
CA ASP A 88 4.21 10.28 14.76
C ASP A 88 3.89 11.26 13.61
N SER A 89 3.46 10.72 12.46
CA SER A 89 3.18 11.52 11.26
C SER A 89 1.92 12.38 11.39
N VAL A 90 1.01 11.98 12.28
CA VAL A 90 -0.34 12.54 12.42
C VAL A 90 -0.65 13.01 13.84
N ALA A 91 0.36 13.02 14.72
CA ALA A 91 0.23 13.33 16.16
C ALA A 91 -0.42 14.69 16.46
N ASP A 92 -0.34 15.64 15.52
CA ASP A 92 -0.88 16.99 15.66
C ASP A 92 -2.35 17.14 15.17
N ASP A 93 -3.00 16.05 14.72
CA ASP A 93 -4.34 16.09 14.13
C ASP A 93 -5.26 14.96 14.65
N ASP A 94 -6.09 15.29 15.64
CA ASP A 94 -7.04 14.36 16.27
C ASP A 94 -8.13 13.85 15.31
N ARG A 95 -8.27 14.44 14.12
CA ARG A 95 -9.23 13.97 13.11
C ARG A 95 -8.72 12.73 12.39
N VAL A 96 -7.41 12.46 12.43
CA VAL A 96 -6.83 11.30 11.77
C VAL A 96 -7.03 10.07 12.63
N PRO A 97 -7.82 9.11 12.15
CA PRO A 97 -8.05 7.91 12.90
C PRO A 97 -6.79 7.00 12.87
N VAL A 98 -6.40 6.37 14.00
CA VAL A 98 -5.47 5.21 14.03
C VAL A 98 -5.78 4.16 12.95
N ILE A 99 -4.77 3.42 12.53
CA ILE A 99 -4.90 2.31 11.58
C ILE A 99 -5.12 1.02 12.36
N ASP A 100 -6.30 0.42 12.22
CA ASP A 100 -6.59 -0.92 12.71
C ASP A 100 -6.13 -1.99 11.72
N ASP A 101 -6.32 -1.75 10.41
CA ASP A 101 -5.89 -2.63 9.33
C ASP A 101 -5.56 -1.79 8.09
N CYS A 102 -4.33 -1.86 7.59
CA CYS A 102 -3.90 -1.16 6.37
C CYS A 102 -4.37 -1.93 5.13
N TYR A 103 -5.45 -1.46 4.50
CA TYR A 103 -6.08 -2.12 3.34
C TYR A 103 -5.28 -1.96 2.05
N ALA A 104 -4.80 -0.74 1.80
CA ALA A 104 -4.04 -0.43 0.61
C ALA A 104 -3.02 0.68 0.86
N LEU A 105 -1.89 0.56 0.19
CA LEU A 105 -0.76 1.49 0.24
C LEU A 105 -0.36 1.86 -1.19
N ASN A 106 -0.09 3.14 -1.43
CA ASN A 106 0.46 3.65 -2.67
C ASN A 106 1.60 4.65 -2.37
N VAL A 107 2.83 4.26 -2.68
CA VAL A 107 4.00 5.16 -2.66
C VAL A 107 4.05 5.83 -4.02
N ALA A 108 3.45 7.02 -4.13
CA ALA A 108 3.30 7.75 -5.38
C ALA A 108 4.60 8.46 -5.79
N ALA A 109 5.32 8.98 -4.80
CA ALA A 109 6.67 9.52 -4.95
C ALA A 109 7.49 9.25 -3.69
N ASP A 110 8.74 9.71 -3.71
CA ASP A 110 9.66 9.58 -2.58
C ASP A 110 9.15 10.25 -1.29
N ASP A 111 8.42 11.34 -1.43
CA ASP A 111 7.85 12.15 -0.37
C ASP A 111 6.32 12.10 -0.32
N ASP A 112 5.66 11.42 -1.26
CA ASP A 112 4.20 11.38 -1.39
C ASP A 112 3.68 9.96 -1.27
N VAL A 113 3.05 9.66 -0.13
CA VAL A 113 2.52 8.34 0.20
C VAL A 113 1.07 8.43 0.58
N TRP A 114 0.26 7.57 -0.03
CA TRP A 114 -1.16 7.48 0.23
C TRP A 114 -1.46 6.15 0.90
N VAL A 115 -2.33 6.17 1.90
CA VAL A 115 -2.77 4.99 2.64
C VAL A 115 -4.29 5.01 2.77
N TYR A 116 -4.90 3.85 2.56
CA TYR A 116 -6.32 3.60 2.72
C TYR A 116 -6.49 2.43 3.69
N TYR A 117 -7.28 2.61 4.73
CA TYR A 117 -7.22 1.71 5.89
C TYR A 117 -8.51 1.68 6.69
N PHE A 118 -8.66 0.65 7.52
CA PHE A 118 -9.70 0.59 8.51
C PHE A 118 -9.31 1.44 9.74
N LYS A 119 -10.06 2.51 10.01
CA LYS A 119 -11.12 2.44 11.04
C LYS A 119 -12.33 3.28 10.59
N ALA A 120 -12.98 2.69 9.57
CA ALA A 120 -14.04 3.16 8.69
C ALA A 120 -13.62 3.90 7.39
N PHE A 121 -12.43 3.58 6.86
CA PHE A 121 -12.06 3.82 5.47
C PHE A 121 -11.75 5.26 5.02
N PRO A 122 -10.94 6.04 5.77
CA PRO A 122 -10.38 7.27 5.21
C PRO A 122 -9.31 6.95 4.15
N LEU A 123 -9.17 7.87 3.21
CA LEU A 123 -7.95 8.01 2.41
C LEU A 123 -7.07 9.07 3.07
N VAL A 124 -5.80 8.76 3.32
CA VAL A 124 -4.84 9.68 3.94
C VAL A 124 -3.62 9.83 3.04
N ARG A 125 -3.18 11.07 2.86
CA ARG A 125 -1.94 11.42 2.18
C ARG A 125 -0.91 11.89 3.19
N ILE A 126 0.24 11.27 3.18
CA ILE A 126 1.44 11.63 3.94
C ILE A 126 2.42 12.29 2.96
N VAL A 127 2.78 13.54 3.25
CA VAL A 127 3.77 14.31 2.48
C VAL A 127 4.96 14.59 3.38
N ASP A 128 6.17 14.27 2.92
CA ASP A 128 7.42 14.45 3.69
C ASP A 128 7.31 13.88 5.11
N LYS A 129 6.78 12.66 5.23
CA LYS A 129 6.61 11.95 6.51
C LYS A 129 5.67 12.64 7.52
N ARG A 130 4.82 13.58 7.06
CA ARG A 130 3.80 14.25 7.87
C ARG A 130 2.43 14.18 7.20
N LEU A 131 1.36 14.38 7.96
CA LEU A 131 0.02 14.51 7.41
C LEU A 131 -0.03 15.63 6.36
N GLY A 132 -0.35 15.27 5.12
CA GLY A 132 -0.62 16.21 4.04
C GLY A 132 -2.12 16.47 3.86
N ALA A 133 -2.93 15.41 3.85
CA ALA A 133 -4.39 15.51 3.70
C ALA A 133 -5.11 14.24 4.20
N ILE A 134 -6.40 14.38 4.50
CA ILE A 134 -7.31 13.28 4.85
C ILE A 134 -8.67 13.50 4.16
N TRP A 135 -9.23 12.41 3.63
CA TRP A 135 -10.60 12.31 3.13
C TRP A 135 -11.33 11.24 3.94
N PRO A 136 -12.15 11.63 4.93
CA PRO A 136 -12.76 10.68 5.86
C PRO A 136 -13.86 9.83 5.22
N ASP A 137 -14.60 10.40 4.26
CA ASP A 137 -15.73 9.75 3.58
C ASP A 137 -15.32 9.28 2.18
N THR A 138 -14.53 8.21 2.12
CA THR A 138 -14.02 7.65 0.86
C THR A 138 -14.83 6.42 0.43
N PRO A 139 -15.16 6.26 -0.86
CA PRO A 139 -15.87 5.09 -1.37
C PRO A 139 -14.94 3.86 -1.52
N GLY A 140 -15.52 2.69 -1.83
CA GLY A 140 -14.75 1.45 -2.08
C GLY A 140 -14.44 0.71 -0.78
N VAL A 141 -15.48 0.36 -0.02
CA VAL A 141 -15.35 -0.30 1.27
C VAL A 141 -14.67 -1.65 1.08
N GLY A 142 -13.45 -1.78 1.60
CA GLY A 142 -12.64 -2.99 1.41
C GLY A 142 -11.79 -3.02 0.12
N ALA A 143 -11.58 -1.89 -0.56
CA ALA A 143 -10.61 -1.82 -1.65
C ALA A 143 -9.20 -2.20 -1.18
N HIS A 144 -8.50 -3.04 -1.95
CA HIS A 144 -7.17 -3.58 -1.60
C HIS A 144 -6.03 -3.00 -2.45
N ALA A 145 -6.35 -2.12 -3.39
CA ALA A 145 -5.38 -1.35 -4.17
C ALA A 145 -6.03 -0.07 -4.70
N PHE A 146 -5.22 0.95 -4.97
CA PHE A 146 -5.68 2.15 -5.67
C PHE A 146 -4.55 2.87 -6.41
N ALA A 147 -4.90 3.58 -7.47
CA ALA A 147 -4.01 4.51 -8.18
C ALA A 147 -4.41 5.96 -7.88
N VAL A 148 -3.42 6.84 -7.81
CA VAL A 148 -3.58 8.27 -7.52
C VAL A 148 -3.24 9.05 -8.79
N GLY A 149 -4.26 9.64 -9.40
CA GLY A 149 -4.13 10.57 -10.52
C GLY A 149 -4.08 12.02 -10.06
N GLU A 150 -4.00 12.95 -11.01
CA GLU A 150 -4.02 14.39 -10.73
C GLU A 150 -5.35 14.85 -10.12
N ARG A 151 -6.46 14.23 -10.52
CA ARG A 151 -7.81 14.65 -10.15
C ARG A 151 -8.63 13.56 -9.46
N THR A 152 -8.30 12.30 -9.70
CA THR A 152 -9.06 11.16 -9.19
C THR A 152 -8.18 10.13 -8.51
N VAL A 153 -8.82 9.34 -7.65
CA VAL A 153 -8.25 8.14 -7.05
C VAL A 153 -9.06 6.96 -7.55
N LEU A 154 -8.40 5.99 -8.18
CA LEU A 154 -9.06 4.81 -8.74
C LEU A 154 -8.84 3.63 -7.80
N PHE A 155 -9.86 3.27 -7.03
CA PHE A 155 -9.87 2.10 -6.15
C PHE A 155 -10.20 0.82 -6.93
N ALA A 156 -9.58 -0.28 -6.53
CA ALA A 156 -9.88 -1.63 -6.99
C ALA A 156 -10.30 -2.55 -5.84
N GLY A 157 -11.42 -3.21 -6.05
CA GLY A 157 -12.01 -4.16 -5.10
C GLY A 157 -12.97 -3.52 -4.12
N ASP A 158 -13.85 -4.37 -3.60
CA ASP A 158 -14.82 -4.12 -2.54
C ASP A 158 -15.21 -5.50 -1.98
N TYR A 159 -15.62 -5.60 -0.71
CA TYR A 159 -16.03 -6.88 -0.12
C TYR A 159 -17.15 -7.58 -0.89
N GLY A 160 -18.09 -6.83 -1.45
CA GLY A 160 -19.24 -7.37 -2.20
C GLY A 160 -18.97 -7.55 -3.69
N ALA A 161 -17.97 -6.85 -4.23
CA ALA A 161 -17.64 -6.83 -5.65
C ALA A 161 -16.10 -6.77 -5.83
N PRO A 162 -15.39 -7.90 -5.65
CA PRO A 162 -13.92 -7.92 -5.63
C PRO A 162 -13.25 -7.46 -6.92
N SER A 163 -13.94 -7.56 -8.07
CA SER A 163 -13.48 -7.09 -9.38
C SER A 163 -14.05 -5.72 -9.79
N SER A 164 -14.63 -4.96 -8.85
CA SER A 164 -15.12 -3.60 -9.14
C SER A 164 -14.00 -2.57 -9.13
N LEU A 165 -14.23 -1.49 -9.88
CA LEU A 165 -13.43 -0.27 -9.82
C LEU A 165 -14.30 0.87 -9.33
N THR A 166 -13.74 1.72 -8.48
CA THR A 166 -14.39 2.96 -8.04
C THR A 166 -13.48 4.15 -8.27
N ARG A 167 -13.89 5.06 -9.15
CA ARG A 167 -13.23 6.34 -9.35
C ARG A 167 -13.77 7.35 -8.33
N TYR A 168 -12.91 7.84 -7.46
CA TYR A 168 -13.21 8.85 -6.46
C TYR A 168 -12.63 10.20 -6.87
N PHE A 169 -13.37 11.28 -6.61
CA PHE A 169 -12.97 12.66 -6.89
C PHE A 169 -12.76 13.41 -5.56
N PRO A 170 -11.52 13.48 -5.02
CA PRO A 170 -11.28 14.01 -3.69
C PRO A 170 -11.71 15.47 -3.52
N GLY A 171 -11.66 16.28 -4.60
CA GLY A 171 -12.07 17.68 -4.57
C GLY A 171 -13.59 17.92 -4.45
N SER A 172 -14.42 16.92 -4.78
CA SER A 172 -15.88 17.05 -4.73
C SER A 172 -16.58 15.98 -3.90
N GLY A 173 -15.87 14.96 -3.42
CA GLY A 173 -16.44 13.80 -2.74
C GLY A 173 -17.29 12.89 -3.64
N ARG A 174 -17.28 13.11 -4.97
CA ARG A 174 -18.07 12.29 -5.91
C ARG A 174 -17.39 10.95 -6.14
N SER A 175 -18.17 9.91 -6.41
CA SER A 175 -17.66 8.62 -6.85
C SER A 175 -18.41 8.04 -8.05
N GLU A 176 -17.72 7.27 -8.87
CA GLU A 176 -18.26 6.54 -10.02
C GLU A 176 -17.81 5.08 -9.93
N MET A 177 -18.75 4.14 -9.88
CA MET A 177 -18.47 2.71 -9.83
C MET A 177 -18.56 2.09 -11.23
N GLY A 178 -17.73 1.09 -11.48
CA GLY A 178 -17.74 0.33 -12.73
C GLY A 178 -16.82 -0.88 -12.68
N HIS A 179 -16.44 -1.36 -13.86
CA HIS A 179 -15.52 -2.48 -14.02
C HIS A 179 -14.49 -2.14 -15.09
N ALA A 180 -13.32 -2.78 -15.00
CA ALA A 180 -12.37 -2.75 -16.11
C ALA A 180 -12.93 -3.59 -17.27
N SER A 181 -12.61 -3.21 -18.50
CA SER A 181 -12.95 -4.01 -19.68
C SER A 181 -11.77 -4.08 -20.63
N ALA A 182 -11.67 -5.21 -21.33
CA ALA A 182 -10.73 -5.42 -22.42
C ALA A 182 -11.43 -6.14 -23.56
N ASP A 183 -11.16 -5.71 -24.79
CA ASP A 183 -11.73 -6.29 -26.01
C ASP A 183 -13.28 -6.37 -25.97
N GLY A 184 -13.92 -5.42 -25.31
CA GLY A 184 -15.38 -5.34 -25.16
C GLY A 184 -15.98 -6.25 -24.08
N HIS A 185 -15.14 -6.96 -23.32
CA HIS A 185 -15.57 -7.82 -22.22
C HIS A 185 -15.15 -7.25 -20.87
N GLN A 186 -16.02 -7.39 -19.87
CA GLN A 186 -15.67 -7.08 -18.48
C GLN A 186 -14.52 -7.98 -18.01
N LEU A 187 -13.57 -7.38 -17.30
CA LEU A 187 -12.47 -8.09 -16.67
C LEU A 187 -12.81 -8.45 -15.24
N ASP A 188 -12.82 -9.74 -14.94
CA ASP A 188 -12.84 -10.26 -13.58
C ASP A 188 -11.41 -10.45 -13.08
N PHE A 189 -10.83 -9.36 -12.56
CA PHE A 189 -9.51 -9.42 -11.94
C PHE A 189 -9.58 -10.08 -10.55
N THR A 190 -8.56 -10.85 -10.21
CA THR A 190 -8.44 -11.55 -8.92
C THR A 190 -7.46 -10.86 -7.98
N ARG A 191 -6.66 -9.93 -8.50
CA ARG A 191 -5.71 -9.13 -7.73
C ARG A 191 -5.49 -7.78 -8.40
N ALA A 192 -5.27 -6.76 -7.59
CA ALA A 192 -4.86 -5.44 -8.05
C ALA A 192 -3.60 -4.97 -7.31
N ILE A 193 -2.79 -4.14 -7.96
CA ILE A 193 -1.60 -3.50 -7.38
C ILE A 193 -1.59 -2.05 -7.84
N GLY A 194 -1.64 -1.11 -6.90
CA GLY A 194 -1.57 0.32 -7.19
C GLY A 194 -0.18 0.89 -6.93
N ARG A 195 0.32 1.77 -7.82
CA ARG A 195 1.54 2.56 -7.61
C ARG A 195 1.48 3.82 -8.44
N ALA A 196 1.68 4.98 -7.81
CA ALA A 196 1.47 6.27 -8.42
C ALA A 196 0.11 6.31 -9.13
N ASP A 197 0.08 6.76 -10.39
CA ASP A 197 -1.07 6.83 -11.26
C ASP A 197 -1.44 5.50 -11.93
N ARG A 198 -0.77 4.38 -11.59
CA ARG A 198 -0.93 3.09 -12.25
C ARG A 198 -1.62 2.07 -11.37
N LEU A 199 -2.61 1.38 -11.95
CA LEU A 199 -3.31 0.27 -11.35
C LEU A 199 -3.14 -0.98 -12.23
N TYR A 200 -2.41 -1.96 -11.73
CA TYR A 200 -2.18 -3.24 -12.39
C TYR A 200 -3.23 -4.24 -11.94
N LEU A 201 -4.03 -4.76 -12.87
CA LEU A 201 -5.08 -5.74 -12.62
C LEU A 201 -4.64 -7.11 -13.15
N VAL A 202 -4.58 -8.10 -12.27
CA VAL A 202 -4.28 -9.48 -12.64
C VAL A 202 -5.59 -10.20 -12.92
N ALA A 203 -5.80 -10.57 -14.17
CA ALA A 203 -6.98 -11.31 -14.61
C ALA A 203 -6.52 -12.48 -15.49
N ASN A 204 -6.97 -13.69 -15.18
CA ASN A 204 -6.54 -14.92 -15.85
C ASN A 204 -5.01 -15.07 -15.81
N SER A 205 -4.35 -15.14 -16.97
CA SER A 205 -2.89 -15.22 -17.14
C SER A 205 -2.28 -13.91 -17.65
N ALA A 206 -3.00 -12.79 -17.53
CA ALA A 206 -2.58 -11.49 -18.02
C ALA A 206 -2.55 -10.43 -16.91
N ILE A 207 -1.72 -9.41 -17.12
CA ILE A 207 -1.71 -8.20 -16.32
C ILE A 207 -2.18 -7.05 -17.21
N TRP A 208 -3.23 -6.37 -16.77
CA TRP A 208 -3.78 -5.19 -17.42
C TRP A 208 -3.35 -3.93 -16.67
N LEU A 209 -3.07 -2.86 -17.39
CA LEU A 209 -2.77 -1.55 -16.81
C LEU A 209 -3.97 -0.63 -17.01
N VAL A 210 -4.47 -0.08 -15.93
CA VAL A 210 -5.40 1.06 -15.92
C VAL A 210 -4.67 2.24 -15.31
N GLN A 211 -4.74 3.41 -15.96
CA GLN A 211 -4.12 4.62 -15.47
C GLN A 211 -5.19 5.54 -14.87
N ALA A 212 -4.91 6.10 -13.70
CA ALA A 212 -5.65 7.25 -13.19
C ALA A 212 -5.37 8.48 -14.06
N ASP A 213 -6.24 9.47 -13.98
CA ASP A 213 -6.18 10.66 -14.85
C ASP A 213 -5.10 11.67 -14.47
#